data_AF-A0ABD0PZ33-F1
#
_entry.id   AF-A0ABD0PZ33-F1
#
_cell.length_a   1.000
_cell.length_b   1.000
_cell.length_c   1.000
_cell.angle_alpha   90.00
_cell.angle_beta   90.00
_cell.angle_gamma   90.00
#
_symmetry.space_group_name_H-M   'P 1'
#
loop_
_entity.id
_entity.type
_entity.pdbx_description
1 polymer ?
#
loop_
_entity_poly.entity_id
_entity_poly.type
_entity_poly.pdbx_seq_one_letter_code
_entity_poly.pdbx_strand_id
1 'polypeptide(L)'
;VHHGIKGMVYDENNNPVSNAVISVAGVNHDVTSGTDGDYFRLLLPGTYTVTASALGYQPFTSTVTVGPAEAVQVINSIPNTLFSHY
;
A
#
# COMPACT_ATOMS: atom_id res chain seq x y z
N VAL A 1 -13.06 11.90 -12.92
CA VAL A 1 -13.16 10.53 -12.38
C VAL A 1 -11.77 10.06 -12.03
N HIS A 2 -11.53 9.59 -10.80
CA HIS A 2 -10.23 9.01 -10.40
C HIS A 2 -10.41 7.50 -10.26
N HIS A 3 -9.77 6.71 -11.12
CA HIS A 3 -9.82 5.23 -11.11
C HIS A 3 -8.62 4.65 -10.36
N GLY A 4 -8.75 3.43 -9.82
CA GLY A 4 -7.63 2.69 -9.22
C GLY A 4 -7.78 2.44 -7.72
N ILE A 5 -6.69 2.61 -6.97
CA ILE A 5 -6.66 2.48 -5.51
C ILE A 5 -6.05 3.73 -4.87
N LYS A 6 -6.61 4.14 -3.74
CA LYS A 6 -6.02 5.13 -2.83
C LYS A 6 -5.97 4.52 -1.45
N GLY A 7 -5.01 4.91 -0.63
CA GLY A 7 -4.91 4.28 0.68
C GLY A 7 -3.99 5.01 1.63
N MET A 8 -3.93 4.44 2.84
CA MET A 8 -3.02 4.86 3.90
C MET A 8 -2.18 3.66 4.31
N VAL A 9 -0.89 3.89 4.53
CA VAL A 9 0.02 2.91 5.14
C VAL A 9 0.24 3.30 6.60
N TYR A 10 -0.05 2.39 7.51
CA TYR A 10 0.15 2.56 8.94
C TYR A 10 1.06 1.46 9.50
N ASP A 11 1.73 1.76 10.61
CA ASP A 11 2.37 0.74 11.44
C ASP A 11 1.37 0.10 12.43
N GLU A 12 1.86 -0.80 13.27
CA GLU A 12 1.07 -1.47 14.33
C GLU A 12 0.60 -0.54 15.46
N ASN A 13 1.19 0.65 15.57
CA ASN A 13 0.85 1.68 16.55
C ASN A 13 -0.05 2.78 15.95
N ASN A 14 -0.59 2.55 14.74
CA ASN A 14 -1.37 3.52 13.95
C ASN A 14 -0.60 4.79 13.54
N ASN A 15 0.73 4.77 13.53
CA ASN A 15 1.51 5.86 12.96
C ASN A 15 1.55 5.75 11.44
N PRO A 16 1.41 6.86 10.69
CA PRO A 16 1.55 6.84 9.24
C PRO A 16 2.99 6.48 8.84
N VAL A 17 3.13 5.62 7.83
CA VAL A 17 4.44 5.24 7.29
C VAL A 17 4.69 5.96 5.97
N SER A 18 5.59 6.93 6.02
CA SER A 18 6.09 7.61 4.82
C SER A 18 7.10 6.75 4.05
N ASN A 19 7.24 7.01 2.75
CA ASN A 19 8.18 6.33 1.88
C ASN A 19 7.96 4.80 1.78
N ALA A 20 6.77 4.31 2.12
CA ALA A 20 6.40 2.93 1.87
C ALA A 20 6.24 2.74 0.35
N VAL A 21 6.75 1.62 -0.16
CA VAL A 21 6.61 1.20 -1.55
C VAL A 21 5.36 0.35 -1.69
N ILE A 22 4.46 0.76 -2.58
CA ILE A 22 3.25 0.04 -2.96
C ILE A 22 3.49 -0.55 -4.35
N SER A 23 3.62 -1.88 -4.38
CA SER A 23 3.80 -2.66 -5.59
C SER A 23 2.54 -3.44 -5.95
N VAL A 24 2.32 -3.65 -7.24
CA VAL A 24 1.17 -4.41 -7.76
C VAL A 24 1.69 -5.59 -8.57
N ALA A 25 1.30 -6.80 -8.19
CA ALA A 25 1.77 -8.01 -8.85
C ALA A 25 1.47 -7.98 -10.36
N GLY A 26 2.48 -8.25 -11.18
CA GLY A 26 2.38 -8.21 -12.64
C GLY A 26 2.42 -6.81 -13.27
N VAL A 27 2.54 -5.74 -12.47
CA VAL A 27 2.69 -4.37 -12.96
C VAL A 27 4.05 -3.83 -12.50
N ASN A 28 5.00 -3.72 -13.43
CA ASN A 28 6.36 -3.25 -13.13
C ASN A 28 6.43 -1.71 -13.04
N HIS A 29 5.66 -1.15 -12.12
CA HIS A 29 5.66 0.27 -11.81
C HIS A 29 5.10 0.41 -10.40
N ASP A 30 5.91 0.87 -9.46
CA ASP A 30 5.50 1.03 -8.06
C ASP A 30 5.13 2.49 -7.78
N VAL A 31 4.45 2.75 -6.66
CA VAL A 31 4.27 4.10 -6.10
C VAL A 31 4.76 4.15 -4.67
N THR A 32 5.01 5.36 -4.18
CA THR A 32 5.51 5.58 -2.82
C THR A 32 4.48 6.37 -2.02
N SER A 33 4.31 6.05 -0.74
CA SER A 33 3.46 6.83 0.16
C SER A 33 4.07 8.21 0.48
N GLY A 34 3.20 9.20 0.64
CA GLY A 34 3.54 10.55 1.07
C GLY A 34 3.94 10.63 2.55
N THR A 35 4.21 11.85 3.03
CA THR A 35 4.63 12.09 4.42
C THR A 35 3.60 11.63 5.45
N ASP A 36 2.31 11.69 5.09
CA ASP A 36 1.20 11.29 5.94
C ASP A 36 0.80 9.82 5.73
N GLY A 37 1.60 9.06 4.98
CA GLY A 37 1.36 7.64 4.67
C GLY A 37 0.30 7.42 3.59
N ASP A 38 -0.25 8.48 3.01
CA ASP A 38 -1.22 8.42 1.92
C ASP A 38 -0.56 7.99 0.61
N TYR A 39 -1.28 7.25 -0.23
CA TYR A 39 -0.82 6.92 -1.57
C TYR A 39 -1.99 6.85 -2.55
N PHE A 40 -1.66 7.02 -3.82
CA PHE A 40 -2.59 6.81 -4.92
C PHE A 40 -1.94 6.03 -6.04
N ARG A 41 -2.68 5.03 -6.55
CA ARG A 41 -2.26 4.23 -7.68
C ARG A 41 -3.40 4.08 -8.68
N LEU A 42 -3.20 4.67 -9.86
CA LEU A 42 -4.08 4.47 -11.01
C LEU A 42 -4.03 3.01 -11.47
N LEU A 43 -5.20 2.37 -11.54
CA LEU A 43 -5.40 1.02 -12.07
C LEU A 43 -6.71 0.98 -12.85
N LEU A 44 -6.74 0.15 -13.89
CA LEU A 44 -7.97 -0.18 -14.61
C LEU A 44 -8.81 -1.16 -13.79
N PRO A 45 -10.11 -1.32 -14.10
CA PRO A 45 -10.94 -2.32 -13.45
C PRO A 45 -10.32 -3.72 -13.54
N GLY A 46 -10.31 -4.43 -12.42
CA GLY A 46 -9.63 -5.72 -12.29
C GLY A 46 -9.32 -6.08 -10.84
N THR A 47 -8.90 -7.31 -10.62
CA THR A 47 -8.45 -7.79 -9.31
C THR A 47 -6.92 -7.82 -9.29
N TYR A 48 -6.33 -7.22 -8.27
CA TYR A 48 -4.90 -7.04 -8.13
C TYR A 48 -4.43 -7.52 -6.77
N THR A 49 -3.23 -8.10 -6.73
CA THR A 49 -2.49 -8.34 -5.50
C THR A 49 -1.54 -7.17 -5.28
N VAL A 50 -1.70 -6.49 -4.15
CA VAL A 50 -0.99 -5.26 -3.79
C VAL A 50 -0.15 -5.54 -2.56
N THR A 51 1.12 -5.15 -2.60
CA THR A 51 2.06 -5.30 -1.48
C THR A 51 2.59 -3.93 -1.05
N ALA A 52 2.37 -3.58 0.21
CA ALA A 52 2.99 -2.43 0.86
C ALA A 52 4.25 -2.89 1.60
N SER A 53 5.35 -2.17 1.45
CA SER A 53 6.63 -2.49 2.09
C SER A 53 7.40 -1.23 2.46
N ALA A 54 8.14 -1.25 3.56
CA ALA A 54 8.99 -0.14 3.98
C ALA A 54 10.21 -0.69 4.73
N LEU A 55 11.31 0.07 4.73
CA LEU A 55 12.53 -0.32 5.45
C LEU A 55 12.24 -0.44 6.96
N GLY A 56 12.60 -1.57 7.55
CA GLY A 56 12.36 -1.83 8.97
C GLY A 56 10.98 -2.42 9.29
N TYR A 57 10.11 -2.58 8.30
CA TYR A 57 8.76 -3.15 8.45
C TYR A 57 8.61 -4.48 7.70
N GLN A 58 7.74 -5.35 8.19
CA GLN A 58 7.33 -6.54 7.44
C GLN A 58 6.36 -6.13 6.32
N PRO A 59 6.55 -6.63 5.09
CA PRO A 59 5.65 -6.31 3.99
C PRO A 59 4.27 -6.91 4.24
N PHE A 60 3.23 -6.15 3.88
CA PHE A 60 1.85 -6.58 3.96
C PHE A 60 1.26 -6.69 2.57
N THR A 61 0.63 -7.83 2.27
CA THR A 61 0.04 -8.12 0.96
C THR A 61 -1.46 -8.32 1.08
N SER A 62 -2.23 -7.69 0.19
CA SER A 62 -3.68 -7.82 0.14
C SER A 62 -4.18 -7.89 -1.30
N THR A 63 -5.35 -8.51 -1.49
CA THR A 63 -6.04 -8.57 -2.79
C THR A 63 -7.13 -7.51 -2.82
N VAL A 64 -7.14 -6.68 -3.87
CA VAL A 64 -8.10 -5.60 -4.07
C VAL A 64 -8.79 -5.73 -5.42
N THR A 65 -10.08 -5.45 -5.48
CA THR A 65 -10.85 -5.44 -6.73
C THR A 65 -11.25 -4.02 -7.07
N VAL A 66 -10.71 -3.49 -8.16
CA VAL A 66 -11.03 -2.18 -8.71
C VAL A 66 -12.22 -2.31 -9.66
N GLY A 67 -13.29 -1.59 -9.39
CA GLY A 67 -14.46 -1.50 -10.29
C GLY A 67 -14.30 -0.43 -11.37
N PRO A 68 -15.30 -0.27 -12.26
CA PRO A 68 -15.33 0.80 -13.29
C PRO A 68 -15.61 2.20 -12.72
N ALA A 69 -15.78 2.31 -11.41
CA ALA A 69 -16.15 3.54 -10.72
C ALA A 69 -14.94 4.10 -9.94
N GLU A 70 -15.19 4.90 -8.89
CA GLU A 70 -14.16 5.58 -8.12
C GLU A 70 -13.10 4.64 -7.52
N ALA A 71 -11.94 5.23 -7.20
CA ALA A 71 -10.83 4.54 -6.58
C ALA A 71 -11.21 3.88 -5.25
N VAL A 72 -10.75 2.64 -5.08
CA VAL A 72 -11.00 1.84 -3.88
C VAL A 72 -10.08 2.30 -2.74
N GLN A 73 -10.64 2.48 -1.55
CA GLN A 73 -9.84 2.78 -0.36
C GLN A 73 -9.20 1.50 0.20
N VAL A 74 -7.89 1.53 0.38
CA VAL A 74 -7.11 0.42 0.93
C VAL A 74 -6.38 0.89 2.19
N ILE A 75 -6.43 0.09 3.25
CA ILE A 75 -5.66 0.33 4.47
C ILE A 75 -4.62 -0.79 4.56
N ASN A 76 -3.34 -0.42 4.60
CA ASN A 76 -2.24 -1.36 4.76
C ASN A 76 -1.60 -1.13 6.12
N SER A 77 -1.63 -2.14 7.00
CA SER A 77 -0.89 -2.11 8.26
C SER A 77 0.35 -2.99 8.12
N ILE A 78 1.54 -2.40 8.25
CA ILE A 78 2.82 -3.09 8.16
C ILE A 78 3.49 -3.11 9.55
N PRO A 79 3.61 -4.28 10.21
CA PRO A 79 4.22 -4.35 11.54
C PRO A 79 5.73 -4.16 11.46
N ASN A 80 6.36 -3.72 12.56
CA ASN A 80 7.81 -3.60 12.62
C ASN A 80 8.47 -4.98 12.47
N THR A 81 9.63 -5.02 11.83
CA THR A 81 10.47 -6.22 11.87
C THR A 81 11.01 -6.40 13.29
N LEU A 82 10.90 -7.61 13.85
CA LEU A 82 11.38 -7.94 15.21
C LEU A 82 12.92 -7.99 15.33
N PHE A 83 13.67 -7.27 14.49
CA PHE A 83 15.14 -7.23 14.54
C PHE A 83 15.62 -6.17 15.54
N SER A 84 15.26 -6.32 16.80
CA SER A 84 15.98 -5.71 17.92
C SER A 84 16.10 -6.77 19.00
N HIS A 85 17.28 -7.40 19.05
CA HIS A 85 17.93 -8.11 20.15
C HIS A 85 18.81 -9.25 19.59
N TYR A 86 19.98 -8.88 19.07
CA TYR A 86 21.21 -9.68 19.13
C TYR A 86 22.41 -8.74 19.27
#